data_AF-A0A7K4F4S5-F1
#
_entry.id   AF-A0A7K4F4S5-F1
#
_cell.length_a   1.000
_cell.length_b   1.000
_cell.length_c   1.000
_cell.angle_alpha   90.00
_cell.angle_beta   90.00
_cell.angle_gamma   90.00
#
_symmetry.space_group_name_H-M   'P 1'
#
loop_
_entity.id
_entity.type
_entity.pdbx_description
1 polymer ?
#
loop_
_entity_poly.entity_id
_entity_poly.type
_entity_poly.pdbx_seq_one_letter_code
_entity_poly.pdbx_strand_id
1 'polypeptide(L)'
;MQKKILANTCYTSSTVIKTTDPASVSGVLTNKGLITDKITQLESAVTDLQQQLDTKKKSLGELTKSTTLSDETKKKVSDTTSEIVKLRAELNLAKGELNKYLYTLNAPQLTSSQFAKQKLSFTGVPLKDTSTSIMSISRQTVGNTDSPDTTSGLKLYNVVFEACAGNEVVRAPEVKITSDTEEKIIRVSERIIANSCQMSAGKINTVDINSIKLELANRSDISAKITQLEKNIEMLLDEQSTYQIQLNKLVVKSERPADFEQKVTEWSTKIIKLRNDIRDAKFQLYGSIYEIYKSP
;
A
#
# COMPACT_ATOMS: atom_id res chain seq x y z
N MET A 1 36.23 19.52 0.48
CA MET A 1 35.81 20.81 1.07
C MET A 1 34.72 21.42 0.20
N GLN A 2 33.44 21.25 0.54
CA GLN A 2 32.34 21.90 -0.17
C GLN A 2 32.17 23.33 0.36
N LYS A 3 32.40 24.33 -0.51
CA LYS A 3 32.14 25.72 -0.19
C LYS A 3 30.63 25.98 -0.29
N LYS A 4 30.03 26.42 0.81
CA LYS A 4 28.64 26.92 0.84
C LYS A 4 28.52 28.11 -0.11
N ILE A 5 27.57 28.07 -1.03
CA ILE A 5 27.22 29.23 -1.87
C ILE A 5 26.48 30.21 -0.97
N LEU A 6 27.03 31.40 -0.77
CA LEU A 6 26.42 32.44 0.06
C LEU A 6 25.25 33.09 -0.69
N ALA A 7 24.29 33.66 0.06
CA ALA A 7 23.17 34.38 -0.54
C ALA A 7 23.70 35.51 -1.46
N ASN A 8 23.02 35.70 -2.60
CA ASN A 8 23.40 36.68 -3.64
C ASN A 8 24.78 36.46 -4.27
N THR A 9 25.32 35.24 -4.21
CA THR A 9 26.56 34.88 -4.92
C THR A 9 26.27 33.78 -5.94
N CYS A 10 27.01 33.80 -7.05
CA CYS A 10 26.96 32.75 -8.07
C CYS A 10 28.28 31.98 -8.05
N TYR A 11 28.20 30.65 -8.09
CA TYR A 11 29.36 29.79 -8.32
C TYR A 11 29.27 29.21 -9.73
N THR A 12 30.31 29.40 -10.53
CA THR A 12 30.39 28.89 -11.89
C THR A 12 31.20 27.61 -11.91
N SER A 13 30.64 26.54 -12.47
CA SER A 13 31.34 25.32 -12.83
C SER A 13 30.98 24.96 -14.28
N SER A 14 31.93 24.37 -14.99
CA SER A 14 31.72 23.88 -16.34
C SER A 14 31.95 22.36 -16.39
N THR A 15 31.16 21.69 -17.22
CA THR A 15 31.35 20.28 -17.55
C THR A 15 31.02 20.08 -19.03
N VAL A 16 31.70 19.14 -19.68
CA VAL A 16 31.51 18.87 -21.11
C VAL A 16 30.52 17.73 -21.26
N ILE A 17 29.40 18.00 -21.93
CA ILE A 17 28.37 17.01 -22.26
C ILE A 17 28.37 16.81 -23.77
N LYS A 18 28.48 15.55 -24.22
CA LYS A 18 28.31 15.19 -25.63
C LYS A 18 26.85 14.87 -25.87
N THR A 19 26.19 15.64 -26.74
CA THR A 19 24.80 15.43 -27.15
C THR A 19 24.67 15.58 -28.67
N THR A 20 23.72 14.88 -29.26
CA THR A 20 23.36 15.01 -30.69
C THR A 20 22.39 16.17 -30.94
N ASP A 21 21.73 16.68 -29.90
CA ASP A 21 20.85 17.85 -29.95
C ASP A 21 21.25 18.84 -28.84
N PRO A 22 21.81 20.03 -29.18
CA PRO A 22 22.17 21.04 -28.19
C PRO A 22 20.97 21.56 -27.37
N ALA A 23 19.76 21.57 -27.93
CA ALA A 23 18.56 22.05 -27.24
C ALA A 23 18.10 21.09 -26.12
N SER A 24 18.62 19.85 -26.10
CA SER A 24 18.30 18.86 -25.07
C SER A 24 19.10 19.04 -23.78
N VAL A 25 20.06 19.98 -23.73
CA VAL A 25 20.88 20.23 -22.55
C VAL A 25 20.15 21.19 -21.61
N SER A 26 19.57 20.65 -20.54
CA SER A 26 18.95 21.45 -19.48
C SER A 26 19.66 21.22 -18.14
N GLY A 27 19.98 22.30 -17.43
CA GLY A 27 20.41 22.26 -16.03
C GLY A 27 19.21 22.48 -15.11
N VAL A 28 18.92 21.50 -14.25
CA VAL A 28 17.90 21.65 -13.21
C VAL A 28 18.57 21.66 -11.85
N LEU A 29 18.29 22.67 -11.03
CA LEU A 29 18.71 22.70 -9.63
C LEU A 29 17.88 21.68 -8.85
N THR A 30 18.41 20.47 -8.68
CA THR A 30 17.70 19.34 -8.05
C THR A 30 17.55 19.48 -6.53
N ASN A 31 18.28 20.42 -5.91
CA ASN A 31 18.27 20.60 -4.46
C ASN A 31 18.11 22.07 -4.08
N LYS A 32 16.94 22.42 -3.51
CA LYS A 32 16.61 23.78 -3.01
C LYS A 32 17.17 24.05 -1.60
N GLY A 33 18.34 23.50 -1.28
CA GLY A 33 19.04 23.71 0.00
C GLY A 33 18.60 22.77 1.13
N LEU A 34 17.30 22.52 1.31
CA LEU A 34 16.78 21.76 2.46
C LEU A 34 17.27 20.30 2.53
N ILE A 35 17.41 19.62 1.37
CA ILE A 35 17.91 18.24 1.33
C ILE A 35 19.42 18.22 1.57
N THR A 36 20.16 19.22 1.06
CA THR A 36 21.60 19.36 1.34
C THR A 36 21.83 19.58 2.83
N ASP A 37 21.08 20.48 3.45
CA ASP A 37 21.20 20.77 4.88
C ASP A 37 20.91 19.52 5.72
N LYS A 38 19.91 18.72 5.33
CA LYS A 38 19.59 17.47 6.03
C LYS A 38 20.69 16.41 5.87
N ILE A 39 21.30 16.32 4.69
CA ILE A 39 22.44 15.43 4.44
C ILE A 39 23.63 15.85 5.30
N THR A 40 23.99 17.15 5.29
CA THR A 40 25.10 17.66 6.11
C THR A 40 24.85 17.43 7.60
N GLN A 41 23.62 17.64 8.09
CA GLN A 41 23.25 17.33 9.47
C GLN A 41 23.42 15.83 9.79
N LEU A 42 22.99 14.95 8.89
CA LEU A 42 23.09 13.50 9.07
C LEU A 42 24.55 13.01 8.97
N GLU A 43 25.37 13.59 8.10
CA GLU A 43 26.81 13.31 7.99
C GLU A 43 27.56 13.73 9.26
N SER A 44 27.24 14.91 9.80
CA SER A 44 27.76 15.36 11.10
C SER A 44 27.33 14.42 12.22
N ALA A 45 26.04 14.06 12.29
CA ALA A 45 25.52 13.14 13.31
C ALA A 45 26.17 11.75 13.22
N VAL A 46 26.38 11.21 12.02
CA VAL A 46 27.08 9.94 11.81
C VAL A 46 28.52 10.02 12.30
N THR A 47 29.21 11.13 12.03
CA THR A 47 30.59 11.34 12.48
C THR A 47 30.66 11.45 14.00
N ASP A 48 29.77 12.22 14.61
CA ASP A 48 29.71 12.42 16.06
C ASP A 48 29.37 11.11 16.79
N LEU A 49 28.38 10.36 16.30
CA LEU A 49 28.00 9.05 16.86
C LEU A 49 29.13 8.03 16.73
N GLN A 50 29.87 8.04 15.61
CA GLN A 50 31.04 7.18 15.41
C GLN A 50 32.15 7.53 16.41
N GLN A 51 32.44 8.82 16.63
CA GLN A 51 33.43 9.27 17.59
C GLN A 51 33.06 8.93 19.03
N GLN A 52 31.79 9.10 19.42
CA GLN A 52 31.29 8.71 20.75
C GLN A 52 31.40 7.20 20.97
N LEU A 53 31.06 6.41 19.95
CA LEU A 53 31.13 4.95 19.99
C LEU A 53 32.58 4.45 20.11
N ASP A 54 33.52 5.07 19.40
CA ASP A 54 34.94 4.71 19.49
C ASP A 54 35.55 5.11 20.84
N THR A 55 35.13 6.25 21.40
CA THR A 55 35.51 6.67 22.76
C THR A 55 35.00 5.67 23.80
N LYS A 56 33.73 5.29 23.74
CA LYS A 56 33.13 4.33 24.67
C LYS A 56 33.71 2.93 24.54
N LYS A 57 34.02 2.46 23.32
CA LYS A 57 34.75 1.20 23.10
C LYS A 57 36.14 1.23 23.73
N LYS A 58 36.86 2.36 23.60
CA LYS A 58 38.18 2.53 24.22
C LYS A 58 38.09 2.48 25.74
N SER A 59 37.13 3.19 26.35
CA SER A 59 36.87 3.15 27.79
C SER A 59 36.47 1.75 28.26
N LEU A 60 35.63 1.03 27.52
CA LEU A 60 35.31 -0.37 27.81
C LEU A 60 36.57 -1.24 27.80
N GLY A 61 37.41 -1.09 26.77
CA GLY A 61 38.67 -1.81 26.65
C GLY A 61 39.66 -1.50 27.78
N GLU A 62 39.64 -0.29 28.34
CA GLU A 62 40.43 0.08 29.53
C GLU A 62 39.88 -0.54 30.81
N LEU A 63 38.55 -0.59 30.98
CA LEU A 63 37.90 -1.21 32.13
C LEU A 63 38.08 -2.74 32.18
N THR A 64 38.26 -3.39 31.03
CA THR A 64 38.39 -4.85 30.92
C THR A 64 39.84 -5.36 30.91
N LYS A 65 40.84 -4.50 31.15
CA LYS A 65 42.27 -4.89 31.16
C LYS A 65 42.71 -5.65 32.42
N SER A 66 41.94 -5.59 33.51
CA SER A 66 42.25 -6.30 34.76
C SER A 66 41.70 -7.72 34.76
N THR A 67 42.52 -8.71 35.13
CA THR A 67 42.16 -10.13 35.23
C THR A 67 41.16 -10.42 36.37
N THR A 68 41.07 -9.53 37.36
CA THR A 68 40.07 -9.57 38.44
C THR A 68 39.30 -8.25 38.45
N LEU A 69 38.01 -8.32 38.13
CA LEU A 69 37.10 -7.16 38.13
C LEU A 69 36.35 -7.11 39.46
N SER A 70 36.45 -5.99 40.18
CA SER A 70 35.57 -5.72 41.33
C SER A 70 34.11 -5.61 40.88
N ASP A 71 33.16 -5.84 41.80
CA ASP A 71 31.73 -5.78 41.46
C ASP A 71 31.29 -4.39 40.98
N GLU A 72 31.94 -3.32 41.44
CA GLU A 72 31.76 -1.97 40.92
C GLU A 72 32.25 -1.83 39.46
N THR A 73 33.36 -2.49 39.11
CA THR A 73 33.89 -2.48 37.74
C THR A 73 33.01 -3.29 36.80
N LYS A 74 32.46 -4.43 37.26
CA LYS A 74 31.48 -5.23 36.50
C LYS A 74 30.23 -4.43 36.17
N LYS A 75 29.73 -3.63 37.12
CA LYS A 75 28.60 -2.73 36.90
C LYS A 75 28.92 -1.67 35.84
N LYS A 76 30.07 -0.99 35.95
CA LYS A 76 30.52 0.01 34.95
C LYS A 76 30.72 -0.59 33.55
N VAL A 77 31.20 -1.83 33.46
CA VAL A 77 31.32 -2.58 32.20
C VAL A 77 29.94 -2.87 31.58
N SER A 78 28.98 -3.31 32.39
CA SER A 78 27.60 -3.53 31.95
C SER A 78 26.94 -2.25 31.44
N ASP A 79 27.06 -1.15 32.19
CA ASP A 79 26.48 0.15 31.83
C ASP A 79 27.11 0.69 30.53
N THR A 80 28.44 0.64 30.42
CA THR A 80 29.16 1.05 29.20
C THR A 80 28.78 0.18 27.98
N THR A 81 28.55 -1.12 28.19
CA THR A 81 28.12 -2.04 27.12
C THR A 81 26.72 -1.70 26.63
N SER A 82 25.80 -1.37 27.54
CA SER A 82 24.44 -0.92 27.20
C SER A 82 24.45 0.38 26.39
N GLU A 83 25.29 1.34 26.78
CA GLU A 83 25.48 2.58 26.02
C GLU A 83 26.05 2.34 24.61
N ILE A 84 27.01 1.43 24.47
CA ILE A 84 27.55 1.05 23.14
C ILE A 84 26.46 0.43 22.25
N VAL A 85 25.58 -0.40 22.80
CA VAL A 85 24.46 -0.99 22.04
C VAL A 85 23.50 0.10 21.56
N LYS A 86 23.18 1.07 22.42
CA LYS A 86 22.34 2.22 22.04
C LYS A 86 22.98 3.07 20.94
N LEU A 87 24.25 3.45 21.11
CA LEU A 87 24.99 4.24 20.10
C LEU A 87 25.08 3.51 18.76
N ARG A 88 25.21 2.18 18.74
CA ARG A 88 25.18 1.39 17.49
C ARG A 88 23.82 1.45 16.81
N ALA A 89 22.73 1.37 17.58
CA ALA A 89 21.38 1.46 17.03
C ALA A 89 21.14 2.85 16.41
N GLU A 90 21.50 3.92 17.13
CA GLU A 90 21.37 5.30 16.66
C GLU A 90 22.24 5.57 15.42
N LEU A 91 23.48 5.08 15.39
CA LEU A 91 24.37 5.20 14.24
C LEU A 91 23.79 4.50 13.00
N ASN A 92 23.23 3.31 13.16
CA ASN A 92 22.62 2.56 12.05
C ASN A 92 21.36 3.26 11.53
N LEU A 93 20.54 3.85 12.41
CA LEU A 93 19.40 4.66 12.03
C LEU A 93 19.85 5.90 11.23
N ALA A 94 20.82 6.66 11.73
CA ALA A 94 21.35 7.84 11.06
C ALA A 94 21.97 7.51 9.69
N LYS A 95 22.71 6.41 9.58
CA LYS A 95 23.25 5.90 8.29
C LYS A 95 22.13 5.49 7.33
N GLY A 96 21.09 4.83 7.83
CA GLY A 96 19.92 4.44 7.05
C GLY A 96 19.19 5.66 6.46
N GLU A 97 18.96 6.68 7.29
CA GLU A 97 18.36 7.94 6.84
C GLU A 97 19.25 8.66 5.83
N LEU A 98 20.55 8.79 6.11
CA LEU A 98 21.51 9.44 5.20
C LEU A 98 21.49 8.77 3.82
N ASN A 99 21.58 7.44 3.78
CA ASN A 99 21.53 6.69 2.54
C ASN A 99 20.24 6.93 1.76
N LYS A 100 19.08 7.01 2.44
CA LYS A 100 17.79 7.32 1.79
C LYS A 100 17.81 8.68 1.08
N TYR A 101 18.36 9.71 1.74
CA TYR A 101 18.49 11.04 1.12
C TYR A 101 19.50 11.05 -0.03
N LEU A 102 20.63 10.34 0.11
CA LEU A 102 21.62 10.17 -0.96
C LEU A 102 21.03 9.42 -2.17
N TYR A 103 20.25 8.36 -1.95
CA TYR A 103 19.52 7.68 -3.02
C TYR A 103 18.53 8.60 -3.71
N THR A 104 17.81 9.44 -2.96
CA THR A 104 16.85 10.40 -3.54
C THR A 104 17.55 11.44 -4.43
N LEU A 105 18.77 11.86 -4.08
CA LEU A 105 19.55 12.78 -4.92
C LEU A 105 20.13 12.13 -6.18
N ASN A 106 20.54 10.86 -6.09
CA ASN A 106 21.21 10.15 -7.17
C ASN A 106 20.28 9.28 -8.01
N ALA A 107 19.02 9.11 -7.59
CA ALA A 107 18.01 8.43 -8.39
C ALA A 107 17.75 9.22 -9.67
N PRO A 108 17.62 8.54 -10.83
CA PRO A 108 17.21 9.20 -12.06
C PRO A 108 15.89 9.94 -11.82
N GLN A 109 15.88 11.24 -12.08
CA GLN A 109 14.70 12.08 -11.94
C GLN A 109 13.68 11.63 -12.98
N LEU A 110 12.72 10.82 -12.54
CA LEU A 110 11.57 10.47 -13.37
C LEU A 110 10.73 11.73 -13.55
N THR A 111 10.53 12.14 -14.80
CA THR A 111 9.65 13.25 -15.14
C THR A 111 8.23 12.96 -14.65
N SER A 112 7.45 13.97 -14.27
CA SER A 112 6.06 13.76 -13.79
C SER A 112 5.17 13.02 -14.80
N SER A 113 5.53 13.04 -16.09
CA SER A 113 4.92 12.23 -17.17
C SER A 113 5.25 10.74 -17.10
N GLN A 114 6.35 10.34 -16.46
CA GLN A 114 6.69 8.96 -16.14
C GLN A 114 6.02 8.47 -14.85
N PHE A 115 5.51 9.40 -14.03
CA PHE A 115 4.56 9.14 -12.94
C PHE A 115 3.11 9.22 -13.40
N ALA A 116 2.80 8.82 -14.63
CA ALA A 116 1.47 8.26 -14.85
C ALA A 116 1.35 7.11 -13.84
N LYS A 117 0.54 7.31 -12.78
CA LYS A 117 0.33 6.42 -11.63
C LYS A 117 -0.15 5.05 -12.08
N GLN A 118 0.71 4.27 -12.70
CA GLN A 118 0.41 2.89 -13.02
C GLN A 118 0.51 2.16 -11.69
N LYS A 119 -0.65 1.99 -11.06
CA LYS A 119 -0.75 1.20 -9.85
C LYS A 119 -0.34 -0.22 -10.24
N LEU A 120 0.65 -0.75 -9.53
CA LEU A 120 1.23 -2.06 -9.80
C LEU A 120 0.70 -3.07 -8.79
N SER A 121 0.66 -4.33 -9.19
CA SER A 121 0.45 -5.46 -8.29
C SER A 121 1.65 -5.73 -7.40
N PHE A 122 1.56 -6.68 -6.46
CA PHE A 122 2.71 -7.09 -5.65
C PHE A 122 3.82 -7.72 -6.51
N THR A 123 3.47 -8.29 -7.66
CA THR A 123 4.42 -8.83 -8.65
C THR A 123 4.93 -7.79 -9.65
N GLY A 124 4.53 -6.52 -9.52
CA GLY A 124 4.99 -5.42 -10.39
C GLY A 124 4.24 -5.32 -11.72
N VAL A 125 3.10 -6.01 -11.86
CA VAL A 125 2.27 -5.95 -13.08
C VAL A 125 1.33 -4.76 -13.02
N PRO A 126 1.21 -3.95 -14.09
CA PRO A 126 0.21 -2.90 -14.18
C PRO A 126 -1.23 -3.36 -13.94
N LEU A 127 -1.92 -2.70 -13.01
CA LEU A 127 -3.35 -2.89 -12.75
C LEU A 127 -4.17 -2.17 -13.83
N LYS A 128 -4.53 -2.91 -14.89
CA LYS A 128 -5.49 -2.45 -15.90
C LYS A 128 -6.86 -3.08 -15.67
N ASP A 129 -6.87 -4.40 -15.55
CA ASP A 129 -8.05 -5.22 -15.38
C ASP A 129 -7.97 -6.03 -14.09
N THR A 130 -9.08 -6.66 -13.73
CA THR A 130 -9.12 -7.62 -12.63
C THR A 130 -8.33 -8.86 -13.01
N SER A 131 -7.42 -9.30 -12.14
CA SER A 131 -6.49 -10.38 -12.45
C SER A 131 -6.15 -11.22 -11.22
N THR A 132 -5.68 -12.44 -11.46
CA THR A 132 -5.07 -13.30 -10.43
C THR A 132 -3.69 -13.74 -10.90
N SER A 133 -2.75 -13.86 -9.98
CA SER A 133 -1.38 -14.29 -10.29
C SER A 133 -0.79 -15.14 -9.18
N ILE A 134 -0.08 -16.20 -9.56
CA ILE A 134 0.65 -17.05 -8.63
C ILE A 134 1.92 -16.30 -8.23
N MET A 135 2.11 -16.12 -6.92
CA MET A 135 3.31 -15.49 -6.37
C MET A 135 4.35 -16.54 -5.95
N SER A 136 3.89 -17.65 -5.36
CA SER A 136 4.77 -18.72 -4.90
C SER A 136 4.01 -20.03 -4.79
N ILE A 137 4.70 -21.13 -5.11
CA ILE A 137 4.24 -22.49 -4.87
C ILE A 137 5.30 -23.20 -4.03
N SER A 138 4.90 -23.75 -2.89
CA SER A 138 5.79 -24.51 -2.01
C SER A 138 5.18 -25.86 -1.66
N ARG A 139 5.99 -26.93 -1.70
CA ARG A 139 5.52 -28.25 -1.28
C ARG A 139 5.32 -28.25 0.24
N GLN A 140 4.17 -28.74 0.71
CA GLN A 140 3.96 -28.94 2.13
C GLN A 140 4.74 -30.18 2.58
N THR A 141 5.87 -29.99 3.24
CA THR A 141 6.58 -31.07 3.92
C THR A 141 5.89 -31.33 5.25
N VAL A 142 5.15 -32.43 5.36
CA VAL A 142 4.56 -32.85 6.63
C VAL A 142 5.71 -33.20 7.58
N GLY A 143 5.77 -32.52 8.72
CA GLY A 143 6.67 -32.87 9.82
C GLY A 143 6.20 -34.15 10.49
N ASN A 144 6.52 -35.29 9.90
CA ASN A 144 6.91 -36.51 10.60
C ASN A 144 7.35 -37.55 9.57
N THR A 145 8.51 -38.12 9.86
CA THR A 145 9.05 -39.34 9.27
C THR A 145 7.99 -40.44 9.22
N ASP A 146 7.98 -41.18 8.12
CA ASP A 146 7.31 -42.47 7.95
C ASP A 146 5.77 -42.45 7.90
N SER A 147 5.24 -42.05 6.75
CA SER A 147 4.14 -42.81 6.15
C SER A 147 4.48 -43.08 4.70
N PRO A 148 4.46 -44.36 4.26
CA PRO A 148 4.78 -44.71 2.90
C PRO A 148 3.73 -44.08 2.00
N ASP A 149 4.26 -43.41 0.99
CA ASP A 149 3.63 -43.01 -0.26
C ASP A 149 2.55 -44.03 -0.66
N THR A 150 1.30 -43.78 -0.26
CA THR A 150 0.19 -44.64 -0.64
C THR A 150 -0.28 -44.18 -2.02
N THR A 151 0.38 -44.79 -3.01
CA THR A 151 -0.19 -45.25 -4.28
C THR A 151 -0.69 -44.22 -5.30
N SER A 152 -0.49 -42.91 -5.09
CA SER A 152 -1.11 -41.91 -5.98
C SER A 152 -0.14 -40.92 -6.65
N GLY A 153 1.11 -40.80 -6.19
CA GLY A 153 2.04 -39.74 -6.67
C GLY A 153 1.57 -38.31 -6.37
N LEU A 154 0.44 -38.16 -5.68
CA LEU A 154 -0.21 -36.91 -5.29
C LEU A 154 0.62 -36.21 -4.22
N LYS A 155 0.87 -34.92 -4.43
CA LYS A 155 1.63 -34.08 -3.51
C LYS A 155 0.81 -32.86 -3.14
N LEU A 156 0.89 -32.47 -1.87
CA LEU A 156 0.21 -31.29 -1.35
C LEU A 156 1.10 -30.05 -1.48
N TYR A 157 0.57 -28.99 -2.09
CA TYR A 157 1.25 -27.72 -2.30
C TYR A 157 0.50 -26.57 -1.66
N ASN A 158 1.25 -25.64 -1.04
CA ASN A 158 0.75 -24.32 -0.68
C ASN A 158 0.97 -23.38 -1.86
N VAL A 159 -0.10 -22.73 -2.31
CA VAL A 159 -0.10 -21.76 -3.40
C VAL A 159 -0.40 -20.39 -2.80
N VAL A 160 0.56 -19.48 -2.85
CA VAL A 160 0.38 -18.07 -2.49
C VAL A 160 0.11 -17.30 -3.77
N PHE A 161 -0.95 -16.50 -3.77
CA PHE A 161 -1.39 -15.77 -4.93
C PHE A 161 -1.89 -14.37 -4.57
N GLU A 162 -1.87 -13.50 -5.57
CA GLU A 162 -2.54 -12.21 -5.50
C GLU A 162 -3.79 -12.22 -6.36
N ALA A 163 -4.83 -11.55 -5.87
CA ALA A 163 -6.01 -11.17 -6.63
C ALA A 163 -6.07 -9.65 -6.66
N CYS A 164 -6.17 -9.06 -7.85
CA CYS A 164 -6.12 -7.64 -8.06
C CYS A 164 -7.39 -7.14 -8.73
N ALA A 165 -7.83 -5.96 -8.34
CA ALA A 165 -8.94 -5.25 -8.95
C ALA A 165 -8.40 -4.12 -9.84
N GLY A 166 -8.92 -4.02 -11.06
CA GLY A 166 -8.66 -2.90 -11.97
C GLY A 166 -9.41 -1.63 -11.52
N ASN A 167 -10.08 -0.95 -12.44
CA ASN A 167 -10.78 0.30 -12.12
C ASN A 167 -12.04 0.14 -11.26
N GLU A 168 -12.56 -1.08 -11.13
CA GLU A 168 -13.79 -1.35 -10.39
C GLU A 168 -13.51 -2.13 -9.10
N VAL A 169 -14.38 -1.95 -8.10
CA VAL A 169 -14.33 -2.73 -6.86
C VAL A 169 -14.84 -4.14 -7.13
N VAL A 170 -14.10 -5.14 -6.65
CA VAL A 170 -14.49 -6.55 -6.72
C VAL A 170 -15.10 -6.95 -5.38
N ARG A 171 -16.38 -7.32 -5.35
CA ARG A 171 -17.08 -7.76 -4.13
C ARG A 171 -16.99 -9.28 -4.01
N ALA A 172 -16.73 -9.75 -2.78
CA ALA A 172 -16.52 -11.16 -2.44
C ALA A 172 -15.67 -11.92 -3.46
N PRO A 173 -14.41 -11.47 -3.68
CA PRO A 173 -13.49 -12.14 -4.59
C PRO A 173 -13.30 -13.62 -4.22
N GLU A 174 -13.63 -14.49 -5.16
CA GLU A 174 -13.35 -15.92 -5.12
C GLU A 174 -12.30 -16.26 -6.18
N VAL A 175 -11.27 -17.00 -5.78
CA VAL A 175 -10.23 -17.50 -6.67
C VAL A 175 -10.31 -19.01 -6.69
N LYS A 176 -10.55 -19.54 -7.89
CA LYS A 176 -10.52 -20.96 -8.18
C LYS A 176 -9.09 -21.36 -8.50
N ILE A 177 -8.58 -22.29 -7.71
CA ILE A 177 -7.30 -22.95 -7.90
C ILE A 177 -7.60 -24.32 -8.49
N THR A 178 -7.12 -24.57 -9.69
CA THR A 178 -7.33 -25.85 -10.41
C THR A 178 -5.98 -26.53 -10.63
N SER A 179 -5.93 -27.84 -10.44
CA SER A 179 -4.82 -28.71 -10.82
C SER A 179 -5.31 -29.83 -11.74
N ASP A 180 -4.40 -30.71 -12.14
CA ASP A 180 -4.69 -31.97 -12.80
C ASP A 180 -5.56 -32.93 -11.98
N THR A 181 -5.63 -32.78 -10.66
CA THR A 181 -6.31 -33.75 -9.78
C THR A 181 -7.45 -33.18 -8.95
N GLU A 182 -7.45 -31.88 -8.66
CA GLU A 182 -8.55 -31.28 -7.90
C GLU A 182 -8.77 -29.81 -8.24
N GLU A 183 -9.89 -29.29 -7.76
CA GLU A 183 -10.27 -27.90 -7.86
C GLU A 183 -10.73 -27.39 -6.50
N LYS A 184 -10.30 -26.18 -6.15
CA LYS A 184 -10.65 -25.52 -4.89
C LYS A 184 -10.96 -24.06 -5.11
N ILE A 185 -12.04 -23.59 -4.52
CA ILE A 185 -12.42 -22.18 -4.52
C ILE A 185 -12.02 -21.57 -3.18
N ILE A 186 -11.32 -20.44 -3.24
CA ILE A 186 -10.86 -19.71 -2.06
C ILE A 186 -11.41 -18.31 -2.11
N ARG A 187 -12.16 -17.97 -1.08
CA ARG A 187 -12.59 -16.60 -0.84
C ARG A 187 -11.42 -15.77 -0.30
N VAL A 188 -11.06 -14.70 -1.01
CA VAL A 188 -9.89 -13.87 -0.68
C VAL A 188 -10.20 -12.86 0.42
N SER A 189 -11.32 -12.16 0.30
CA SER A 189 -11.74 -11.13 1.25
C SER A 189 -13.24 -10.80 1.07
N GLU A 190 -13.74 -9.83 1.82
CA GLU A 190 -15.08 -9.26 1.57
C GLU A 190 -15.12 -8.39 0.30
N ARG A 191 -14.01 -7.69 0.00
CA ARG A 191 -13.87 -6.83 -1.18
C ARG A 191 -12.40 -6.55 -1.52
N ILE A 192 -12.13 -6.28 -2.80
CA ILE A 192 -10.89 -5.69 -3.29
C ILE A 192 -11.24 -4.31 -3.83
N ILE A 193 -10.68 -3.26 -3.24
CA ILE A 193 -10.96 -1.89 -3.68
C ILE A 193 -10.30 -1.63 -5.04
N ALA A 194 -10.84 -0.68 -5.80
CA ALA A 194 -10.33 -0.36 -7.12
C ALA A 194 -8.82 -0.04 -7.11
N ASN A 195 -8.12 -0.61 -8.08
CA ASN A 195 -6.69 -0.51 -8.30
C ASN A 195 -5.88 -0.91 -7.05
N SER A 196 -6.23 -2.05 -6.47
CA SER A 196 -5.51 -2.64 -5.35
C SER A 196 -5.45 -4.16 -5.51
N CYS A 197 -4.55 -4.79 -4.76
CA CYS A 197 -4.43 -6.23 -4.69
C CYS A 197 -4.62 -6.73 -3.27
N GLN A 198 -5.12 -7.95 -3.16
CA GLN A 198 -5.18 -8.73 -1.93
C GLN A 198 -4.39 -10.02 -2.13
N MET A 199 -3.67 -10.42 -1.09
CA MET A 199 -2.86 -11.63 -1.10
C MET A 199 -3.60 -12.72 -0.33
N SER A 200 -3.63 -13.93 -0.86
CA SER A 200 -4.22 -15.09 -0.19
C SER A 200 -3.40 -16.34 -0.46
N ALA A 201 -3.73 -17.41 0.26
CA ALA A 201 -3.06 -18.68 0.14
C ALA A 201 -4.06 -19.83 0.14
N GLY A 202 -3.73 -20.85 -0.65
CA GLY A 202 -4.51 -22.07 -0.80
C GLY A 202 -3.66 -23.32 -0.69
N LYS A 203 -4.32 -24.45 -0.46
CA LYS A 203 -3.69 -25.77 -0.48
C LYS A 203 -4.30 -26.60 -1.58
N ILE A 204 -3.48 -27.12 -2.48
CA ILE A 204 -3.95 -27.96 -3.58
C ILE A 204 -3.12 -29.23 -3.72
N ASN A 205 -3.78 -30.36 -3.97
CA ASN A 205 -3.17 -31.62 -4.36
C ASN A 205 -2.93 -31.62 -5.87
N THR A 206 -1.77 -32.12 -6.30
CA THR A 206 -1.45 -32.26 -7.72
C THR A 206 -0.32 -33.27 -7.91
N VAL A 207 -0.27 -33.91 -9.09
CA VAL A 207 0.88 -34.73 -9.50
C VAL A 207 1.94 -33.83 -10.17
N ASP A 208 1.50 -32.90 -11.03
CA ASP A 208 2.36 -31.93 -11.73
C ASP A 208 2.16 -30.50 -11.22
N ILE A 209 3.21 -29.92 -10.64
CA ILE A 209 3.22 -28.52 -10.15
C ILE A 209 2.84 -27.50 -11.24
N ASN A 210 3.17 -27.78 -12.51
CA ASN A 210 2.87 -26.87 -13.63
C ASN A 210 1.39 -26.93 -14.06
N SER A 211 0.63 -27.90 -13.55
CA SER A 211 -0.81 -27.99 -13.80
C SER A 211 -1.62 -26.99 -12.97
N ILE A 212 -1.02 -26.39 -11.93
CA ILE A 212 -1.70 -25.45 -11.04
C ILE A 212 -2.00 -24.15 -11.78
N LYS A 213 -3.30 -23.82 -11.88
CA LYS A 213 -3.82 -22.61 -12.50
C LYS A 213 -4.71 -21.85 -11.54
N LEU A 214 -4.78 -20.54 -11.72
CA LEU A 214 -5.70 -19.67 -11.01
C LEU A 214 -6.68 -19.05 -11.98
N GLU A 215 -7.93 -18.98 -11.55
CA GLU A 215 -8.99 -18.26 -12.24
C GLU A 215 -9.78 -17.47 -11.20
N LEU A 216 -10.19 -16.25 -11.54
CA LEU A 216 -11.12 -15.51 -10.69
C LEU A 216 -12.52 -16.07 -10.88
N ALA A 217 -13.01 -16.85 -9.92
CA ALA A 217 -14.33 -17.47 -9.93
C ALA A 217 -15.43 -16.54 -9.41
N ASN A 218 -15.26 -15.23 -9.58
CA ASN A 218 -16.22 -14.27 -9.05
C ASN A 218 -17.58 -14.43 -9.76
N ARG A 219 -18.69 -14.31 -9.01
CA ARG A 219 -20.03 -14.10 -9.56
C ARG A 219 -20.11 -12.68 -10.14
N SER A 220 -19.42 -12.47 -11.26
CA SER A 220 -19.18 -11.17 -11.91
C SER A 220 -20.45 -10.33 -12.02
N ASP A 221 -21.57 -11.00 -12.28
CA ASP A 221 -22.93 -10.54 -12.40
C ASP A 221 -23.52 -10.03 -11.06
N ILE A 222 -23.31 -10.73 -9.95
CA ILE A 222 -23.77 -10.26 -8.62
C ILE A 222 -22.88 -9.12 -8.12
N SER A 223 -21.56 -9.22 -8.30
CA SER A 223 -20.63 -8.14 -7.93
C SER A 223 -20.93 -6.85 -8.71
N ALA A 224 -21.16 -6.95 -10.02
CA ALA A 224 -21.55 -5.81 -10.85
C ALA A 224 -22.91 -5.23 -10.42
N LYS A 225 -23.88 -6.08 -10.11
CA LYS A 225 -25.19 -5.66 -9.60
C LYS A 225 -25.07 -4.89 -8.28
N ILE A 226 -24.25 -5.35 -7.35
CA ILE A 226 -23.98 -4.67 -6.08
C ILE A 226 -23.36 -3.29 -6.34
N THR A 227 -22.31 -3.22 -7.17
CA THR A 227 -21.66 -1.95 -7.52
C THR A 227 -22.64 -0.97 -8.17
N GLN A 228 -23.52 -1.45 -9.05
CA GLN A 228 -24.54 -0.62 -9.68
C GLN A 228 -25.59 -0.11 -8.68
N LEU A 229 -26.02 -0.96 -7.74
CA LEU A 229 -26.96 -0.57 -6.67
C LEU A 229 -26.33 0.45 -5.71
N GLU A 230 -25.06 0.31 -5.35
CA GLU A 230 -24.33 1.29 -4.54
C GLU A 230 -24.27 2.66 -5.25
N LYS A 231 -23.89 2.68 -6.53
CA LYS A 231 -23.91 3.91 -7.35
C LYS A 231 -25.30 4.54 -7.43
N ASN A 232 -26.34 3.72 -7.62
CA ASN A 232 -27.71 4.21 -7.70
C ASN A 232 -28.17 4.84 -6.37
N ILE A 233 -27.84 4.21 -5.24
CA ILE A 233 -28.16 4.75 -3.91
C ILE A 233 -27.45 6.09 -3.68
N GLU A 234 -26.18 6.21 -4.08
CA GLU A 234 -25.42 7.47 -3.96
C GLU A 234 -26.07 8.59 -4.79
N MET A 235 -26.42 8.33 -6.06
CA MET A 235 -27.13 9.30 -6.90
C MET A 235 -28.48 9.72 -6.31
N LEU A 236 -29.28 8.77 -5.80
CA LEU A 236 -30.57 9.07 -5.19
C LEU A 236 -30.43 9.89 -3.90
N LEU A 237 -29.38 9.63 -3.10
CA LEU A 237 -29.08 10.41 -1.89
C LEU A 237 -28.68 11.85 -2.22
N ASP A 238 -27.86 12.04 -3.25
CA ASP A 238 -27.47 13.37 -3.73
C ASP A 238 -28.67 14.16 -4.27
N GLU A 239 -29.55 13.51 -5.03
CA GLU A 239 -30.79 14.11 -5.52
C GLU A 239 -31.73 14.48 -4.35
N GLN A 240 -31.88 13.59 -3.37
CA GLN A 240 -32.69 13.85 -2.16
C GLN A 240 -32.13 15.06 -1.39
N SER A 241 -30.82 15.12 -1.19
CA SER A 241 -30.13 16.22 -0.51
C SER A 241 -30.37 17.55 -1.24
N THR A 242 -30.31 17.54 -2.57
CA THR A 242 -30.56 18.72 -3.41
C THR A 242 -31.97 19.28 -3.18
N TYR A 243 -33.01 18.43 -3.23
CA TYR A 243 -34.39 18.88 -2.98
C TYR A 243 -34.61 19.32 -1.53
N GLN A 244 -33.97 18.69 -0.55
CA GLN A 244 -34.03 19.13 0.85
C GLN A 244 -33.43 20.53 1.03
N ILE A 245 -32.28 20.80 0.40
CA ILE A 245 -31.66 22.12 0.42
C ILE A 245 -32.56 23.16 -0.25
N GLN A 246 -33.15 22.83 -1.41
CA GLN A 246 -34.06 23.73 -2.11
C GLN A 246 -35.31 24.04 -1.26
N LEU A 247 -35.92 23.03 -0.66
CA LEU A 247 -37.08 23.18 0.21
C LEU A 247 -36.76 24.03 1.44
N ASN A 248 -35.63 23.77 2.12
CA ASN A 248 -35.20 24.58 3.26
C ASN A 248 -34.97 26.04 2.85
N LYS A 249 -34.33 26.28 1.70
CA LYS A 249 -34.14 27.65 1.18
C LYS A 249 -35.46 28.35 0.89
N LEU A 250 -36.48 27.64 0.43
CA LEU A 250 -37.80 28.21 0.14
C LEU A 250 -38.58 28.52 1.42
N VAL A 251 -38.53 27.64 2.42
CA VAL A 251 -39.25 27.80 3.69
C VAL A 251 -38.67 28.91 4.57
N VAL A 252 -37.34 29.14 4.50
CA VAL A 252 -36.65 30.15 5.31
C VAL A 252 -36.70 31.56 4.69
N LYS A 253 -37.17 31.71 3.44
CA LYS A 253 -37.33 33.04 2.82
C LYS A 253 -38.39 33.86 3.54
N SER A 254 -38.06 35.11 3.86
CA SER A 254 -38.97 36.08 4.49
C SER A 254 -40.15 36.44 3.60
N GLU A 255 -39.92 36.54 2.29
CA GLU A 255 -40.98 36.77 1.29
C GLU A 255 -41.29 35.47 0.55
N ARG A 256 -42.55 35.03 0.64
CA ARG A 256 -43.02 33.82 -0.03
C ARG A 256 -43.35 34.14 -1.49
N PRO A 257 -42.78 33.42 -2.46
CA PRO A 257 -43.13 33.61 -3.86
C PRO A 257 -44.57 33.13 -4.13
N ALA A 258 -45.18 33.62 -5.22
CA ALA A 258 -46.57 33.28 -5.57
C ALA A 258 -46.81 31.78 -5.79
N ASP A 259 -45.76 31.03 -6.13
CA ASP A 259 -45.78 29.58 -6.35
C ASP A 259 -45.30 28.76 -5.14
N PHE A 260 -45.23 29.37 -3.95
CA PHE A 260 -44.69 28.75 -2.74
C PHE A 260 -45.36 27.41 -2.41
N GLU A 261 -46.69 27.39 -2.27
CA GLU A 261 -47.42 26.17 -1.88
C GLU A 261 -47.25 25.04 -2.91
N GLN A 262 -47.21 25.40 -4.19
CA GLN A 262 -47.00 24.45 -5.29
C GLN A 262 -45.60 23.84 -5.22
N LYS A 263 -44.56 24.66 -5.06
CA LYS A 263 -43.16 24.19 -4.95
C LYS A 263 -42.92 23.39 -3.68
N VAL A 264 -43.49 23.81 -2.55
CA VAL A 264 -43.41 23.06 -1.29
C VAL A 264 -44.01 21.68 -1.46
N THR A 265 -45.20 21.58 -2.07
CA THR A 265 -45.87 20.30 -2.33
C THR A 265 -45.04 19.46 -3.30
N GLU A 266 -44.62 20.01 -4.44
CA GLU A 266 -43.85 19.30 -5.46
C GLU A 266 -42.55 18.71 -4.89
N TRP A 267 -41.75 19.54 -4.22
CA TRP A 267 -40.47 19.09 -3.66
C TRP A 267 -40.66 18.12 -2.49
N SER A 268 -41.70 18.31 -1.66
CA SER A 268 -42.03 17.34 -0.60
C SER A 268 -42.40 15.98 -1.18
N THR A 269 -43.23 15.94 -2.23
CA THR A 269 -43.59 14.70 -2.92
C THR A 269 -42.37 14.04 -3.56
N LYS A 270 -41.47 14.81 -4.20
CA LYS A 270 -40.20 14.29 -4.74
C LYS A 270 -39.32 13.69 -3.66
N ILE A 271 -39.17 14.36 -2.51
CA ILE A 271 -38.40 13.84 -1.37
C ILE A 271 -39.00 12.52 -0.85
N ILE A 272 -40.34 12.43 -0.73
CA ILE A 272 -41.01 11.20 -0.31
C ILE A 272 -40.75 10.06 -1.31
N LYS A 273 -40.86 10.34 -2.61
CA LYS A 273 -40.57 9.37 -3.66
C LYS A 273 -39.11 8.87 -3.58
N LEU A 274 -38.14 9.79 -3.52
CA LEU A 274 -36.73 9.46 -3.42
C LEU A 274 -36.42 8.62 -2.17
N ARG A 275 -37.07 8.89 -1.03
CA ARG A 275 -36.92 8.06 0.17
C ARG A 275 -37.37 6.62 -0.04
N ASN A 276 -38.48 6.42 -0.76
CA ASN A 276 -38.97 5.08 -1.10
C ASN A 276 -38.02 4.40 -2.09
N ASP A 277 -37.59 5.10 -3.14
CA ASP A 277 -36.65 4.56 -4.13
C ASP A 277 -35.31 4.16 -3.48
N ILE A 278 -34.79 4.97 -2.54
CA ILE A 278 -33.59 4.65 -1.75
C ILE A 278 -33.81 3.42 -0.88
N ARG A 279 -34.96 3.31 -0.21
CA ARG A 279 -35.28 2.15 0.63
C ARG A 279 -35.33 0.87 -0.21
N ASP A 280 -35.98 0.92 -1.37
CA ASP A 280 -36.14 -0.23 -2.24
C ASP A 280 -34.80 -0.63 -2.89
N ALA A 281 -33.97 0.33 -3.29
CA ALA A 281 -32.61 0.09 -3.76
C ALA A 281 -31.72 -0.52 -2.66
N LYS A 282 -31.82 -0.03 -1.41
CA LYS A 282 -31.13 -0.62 -0.25
C LYS A 282 -31.59 -2.05 0.03
N PHE A 283 -32.88 -2.32 -0.06
CA PHE A 283 -33.41 -3.67 0.10
C PHE A 283 -32.82 -4.63 -0.94
N GLN A 284 -32.78 -4.23 -2.22
CA GLN A 284 -32.17 -5.02 -3.28
C GLN A 284 -30.65 -5.21 -3.07
N LEU A 285 -29.96 -4.17 -2.59
CA LEU A 285 -28.53 -4.22 -2.27
C LEU A 285 -28.26 -5.26 -1.18
N TYR A 286 -28.98 -5.18 -0.06
CA TYR A 286 -28.81 -6.13 1.04
C TYR A 286 -29.22 -7.55 0.67
N GLY A 287 -30.25 -7.72 -0.16
CA GLY A 287 -30.60 -9.02 -0.73
C GLY A 287 -29.46 -9.61 -1.58
N SER A 288 -28.88 -8.82 -2.47
CA SER A 288 -27.76 -9.26 -3.34
C SER A 288 -26.50 -9.58 -2.53
N ILE A 289 -26.22 -8.78 -1.48
CA ILE A 289 -25.14 -9.06 -0.53
C ILE A 289 -25.41 -10.39 0.19
N TYR A 290 -26.63 -10.61 0.69
CA TYR A 290 -26.98 -11.84 1.39
C TYR A 290 -26.81 -13.10 0.52
N GLU A 291 -27.15 -13.04 -0.77
CA GLU A 291 -26.95 -14.16 -1.71
C GLU A 291 -25.49 -14.58 -1.85
N ILE A 292 -24.56 -13.62 -1.77
CA ILE A 292 -23.12 -13.89 -1.76
C ILE A 292 -22.70 -14.64 -0.49
N TYR A 293 -23.23 -14.25 0.68
CA TYR A 293 -22.79 -14.84 1.95
C TYR A 293 -23.52 -16.14 2.31
N LYS A 294 -24.65 -16.46 1.67
CA LYS A 294 -25.45 -17.66 1.96
C LYS A 294 -24.87 -18.94 1.35
N SER A 295 -24.08 -18.85 0.28
CA SER A 295 -23.50 -20.03 -0.40
C SER A 295 -22.04 -20.18 0.02
N PRO A 296 -21.70 -21.05 1.00
CA PRO A 296 -20.31 -21.37 1.32
C PRO A 296 -19.64 -22.21 0.22
#